data_AF-V5H419-F1
#
_entry.id   AF-V5H419-F1
#
_cell.length_a   1.000
_cell.length_b   1.000
_cell.length_c   1.000
_cell.angle_alpha   90.00
_cell.angle_beta   90.00
_cell.angle_gamma   90.00
#
_symmetry.space_group_name_H-M   'P 1'
#
loop_
_entity.id
_entity.type
_entity.pdbx_description
1 polymer ?
#
loop_
_entity_poly.entity_id
_entity_poly.type
_entity_poly.pdbx_seq_one_letter_code
_entity_poly.pdbx_strand_id
1 'polypeptide(L)'
;MTATSPLTCYLVGLGGFSLFTVVFGCLFWAPDGNVLLGLAITLVTLGGFTNTLYLVSMFAVVTTRFRKSPGYIIAFLEFLWGSGTMVGAAI
;
A
#
# COMPACT_ATOMS: atom_id res chain seq x y z
N MET A 1 -7.07 -0.22 -26.00
CA MET A 1 -6.97 -0.38 -24.53
C MET A 1 -5.90 0.58 -24.04
N THR A 2 -6.30 1.78 -23.64
CA THR A 2 -5.44 2.76 -22.97
C THR A 2 -5.18 2.26 -21.55
N ALA A 3 -4.34 1.22 -21.46
CA ALA A 3 -3.93 0.62 -20.21
C ALA A 3 -3.03 1.63 -19.50
N THR A 4 -3.57 2.23 -18.44
CA THR A 4 -2.84 3.03 -17.46
C THR A 4 -1.49 2.36 -17.19
N SER A 5 -0.39 3.06 -17.49
CA SER A 5 0.96 2.51 -17.32
C SER A 5 1.11 1.94 -15.90
N PRO A 6 1.76 0.78 -15.71
CA PRO A 6 1.94 0.20 -14.38
C PRO A 6 2.68 1.15 -13.41
N LEU A 7 3.45 2.11 -13.95
CA LEU A 7 4.03 3.23 -13.20
C LEU A 7 2.97 4.21 -12.66
N THR A 8 1.95 4.52 -13.45
CA THR A 8 0.85 5.40 -13.04
C THR A 8 0.00 4.73 -11.96
N CYS A 9 -0.32 3.44 -12.08
CA CYS A 9 -0.98 2.70 -11.01
C CYS A 9 -0.13 2.62 -9.74
N TYR A 10 1.18 2.43 -9.87
CA TYR A 10 2.11 2.46 -8.74
C TYR A 10 2.08 3.81 -8.00
N LEU A 11 2.18 4.93 -8.72
CA LEU A 11 2.14 6.27 -8.14
C LEU A 11 0.79 6.60 -7.50
N VAL A 12 -0.32 6.18 -8.12
CA VAL A 12 -1.66 6.35 -7.56
C VAL A 12 -1.83 5.51 -6.30
N GLY A 13 -1.36 4.26 -6.29
CA GLY A 13 -1.37 3.39 -5.12
C GLY A 13 -0.53 3.95 -3.98
N LEU A 14 0.68 4.43 -4.26
CA LEU A 14 1.58 5.05 -3.28
C LEU A 14 0.95 6.32 -2.69
N GLY A 15 0.48 7.23 -3.53
CA GLY A 15 -0.17 8.48 -3.09
C GLY A 15 -1.44 8.22 -2.29
N GLY A 16 -2.29 7.30 -2.77
CA GLY A 16 -3.52 6.91 -2.08
C GLY A 16 -3.26 6.27 -0.72
N PHE A 17 -2.29 5.37 -0.63
CA PHE A 17 -1.94 4.71 0.64
C PHE A 17 -1.34 5.70 1.64
N SER A 18 -0.45 6.59 1.20
CA SER A 18 0.13 7.63 2.05
C SER A 18 -0.93 8.55 2.64
N LEU A 19 -1.89 8.97 1.80
CA LEU A 19 -2.98 9.85 2.21
C LEU A 19 -3.92 9.13 3.18
N PHE A 20 -4.20 7.84 2.92
CA PHE A 20 -4.93 6.98 3.86
C PHE A 20 -4.26 6.94 5.22
N THR A 21 -2.94 6.74 5.32
CA THR A 21 -2.23 6.69 6.60
C THR A 21 -2.37 7.99 7.40
N VAL A 22 -2.28 9.14 6.74
CA VAL A 22 -2.46 10.45 7.39
C VAL A 22 -3.88 10.61 7.92
N VAL A 23 -4.91 10.32 7.10
CA VAL A 23 -6.31 10.46 7.50
C VAL A 23 -6.67 9.46 8.61
N PHE A 24 -6.10 8.24 8.56
CA PHE A 24 -6.28 7.24 9.62
C PHE A 24 -5.64 7.68 10.94
N GLY A 25 -4.51 8.38 10.91
CA GLY A 25 -3.93 9.01 12.10
C GLY A 25 -4.79 10.14 12.67
N CYS A 26 -5.43 10.92 11.80
CA CYS A 26 -6.38 11.97 12.24
C CYS A 26 -7.64 11.40 12.92
N LEU A 27 -7.94 10.12 12.70
CA LEU A 27 -9.07 9.44 13.35
C LEU A 27 -8.95 9.39 14.87
N PHE A 28 -7.73 9.53 15.43
CA PHE A 28 -7.50 9.67 16.87
C PHE A 28 -8.30 10.82 17.50
N TRP A 29 -8.58 11.87 16.74
CA TRP A 29 -9.32 13.05 17.21
C TRP A 29 -10.84 12.93 17.07
N ALA A 30 -11.37 11.77 16.67
CA ALA A 30 -12.80 11.59 16.51
C ALA A 30 -13.53 11.56 17.88
N PRO A 31 -14.57 12.40 18.08
CA PRO A 31 -15.25 12.53 19.37
C PRO A 31 -16.21 11.37 19.70
N ASP A 32 -16.65 10.61 18.69
CA ASP A 32 -17.69 9.57 18.83
C ASP A 32 -17.21 8.18 18.37
N GLY A 33 -17.38 7.16 19.21
CA GLY A 33 -16.92 5.79 18.94
C GLY A 33 -17.62 5.10 17.75
N ASN A 34 -18.92 5.35 17.53
CA ASN A 34 -19.63 4.81 16.36
C ASN A 34 -19.19 5.48 15.05
N VAL A 35 -18.88 6.78 15.10
CA VAL A 35 -18.38 7.53 13.94
C VAL A 35 -16.94 7.12 13.62
N LEU A 36 -16.11 6.92 14.65
CA LEU A 36 -14.77 6.36 14.54
C LEU A 36 -14.82 4.99 13.86
N LEU A 37 -15.69 4.09 14.30
CA LEU A 37 -15.76 2.73 13.80
C LEU A 37 -16.24 2.68 12.34
N GLY A 38 -17.26 3.48 11.99
CA GLY A 38 -17.73 3.62 10.60
C GLY A 38 -16.67 4.20 9.67
N LEU A 39 -16.00 5.27 10.09
CA LEU A 39 -14.91 5.87 9.31
C LEU A 39 -13.72 4.92 9.19
N ALA A 40 -13.34 4.22 10.25
CA ALA A 40 -12.23 3.26 10.24
C ALA A 40 -12.48 2.14 9.23
N ILE A 41 -13.67 1.54 9.21
CA ILE A 41 -14.02 0.47 8.25
C ILE A 41 -13.95 1.00 6.81
N THR A 42 -14.53 2.16 6.56
CA THR A 42 -14.58 2.75 5.22
C THR A 42 -13.18 3.16 4.73
N LEU A 43 -12.34 3.66 5.63
CA LEU A 43 -10.97 3.98 5.32
C LEU A 43 -10.13 2.71 5.09
N VAL A 44 -10.28 1.68 5.92
CA VAL A 44 -9.49 0.44 5.79
C VAL A 44 -9.78 -0.28 4.48
N THR A 45 -11.02 -0.25 3.99
CA THR A 45 -11.37 -0.84 2.68
C THR A 45 -10.71 -0.07 1.54
N LEU A 46 -10.71 1.27 1.59
CA LEU A 46 -10.03 2.13 0.62
C LEU A 46 -8.49 1.99 0.69
N GLY A 47 -7.94 1.97 1.90
CA GLY A 47 -6.51 1.77 2.17
C GLY A 47 -6.02 0.39 1.73
N GLY A 48 -6.80 -0.66 2.00
CA GLY A 48 -6.51 -2.02 1.54
C GLY A 48 -6.51 -2.14 0.02
N PHE A 49 -7.47 -1.48 -0.66
CA PHE A 49 -7.52 -1.45 -2.12
C PHE A 49 -6.30 -0.75 -2.73
N THR A 50 -5.94 0.43 -2.21
CA THR A 50 -4.76 1.18 -2.68
C THR A 50 -3.45 0.44 -2.40
N ASN A 51 -3.32 -0.21 -1.24
CA ASN A 51 -2.18 -1.06 -0.92
C ASN A 51 -2.04 -2.25 -1.88
N THR A 52 -3.15 -2.91 -2.22
CA THR A 52 -3.15 -4.04 -3.16
C THR A 52 -2.71 -3.58 -4.55
N LEU A 53 -3.22 -2.43 -5.01
CA LEU A 53 -2.78 -1.83 -6.28
C LEU A 53 -1.29 -1.46 -6.27
N TYR A 54 -0.79 -0.92 -5.16
CA TYR A 54 0.62 -0.59 -4.99
C TYR A 54 1.51 -1.84 -5.09
N LEU A 55 1.21 -2.88 -4.33
CA LEU A 55 1.99 -4.13 -4.31
C LEU A 55 2.02 -4.80 -5.69
N VAL A 56 0.84 -5.01 -6.30
CA VAL A 56 0.74 -5.68 -7.60
C VAL A 56 1.48 -4.88 -8.68
N SER A 57 1.33 -3.55 -8.68
CA SER A 57 2.03 -2.68 -9.63
C SER A 57 3.53 -2.69 -9.39
N MET A 58 3.99 -2.68 -8.14
CA MET A 58 5.41 -2.74 -7.78
C MET A 58 6.06 -4.03 -8.30
N PHE A 59 5.45 -5.19 -8.03
CA PHE A 59 5.95 -6.46 -8.55
C PHE A 59 5.96 -6.49 -10.08
N ALA A 60 4.92 -5.96 -10.74
CA ALA A 60 4.86 -5.88 -12.19
C ALA A 60 5.96 -4.97 -12.79
N VAL A 61 6.19 -3.77 -12.24
CA VAL A 61 7.22 -2.83 -12.73
C VAL A 61 8.63 -3.40 -12.50
N VAL A 62 8.86 -4.00 -11.35
CA VAL A 62 10.20 -4.48 -10.97
C VAL A 62 10.57 -5.75 -11.75
N THR A 63 9.65 -6.70 -11.90
CA THR A 63 9.89 -7.92 -12.68
C THR A 63 10.04 -7.65 -14.18
N THR A 64 9.34 -6.65 -14.72
CA THR A 64 9.51 -6.24 -16.13
C THR A 64 10.85 -5.54 -16.39
N ARG A 65 11.39 -4.80 -15.40
CA ARG A 65 12.71 -4.17 -15.50
C ARG A 65 13.88 -5.14 -15.33
N PHE A 66 13.75 -6.14 -14.45
CA PHE A 66 14.84 -7.06 -14.12
C PHE A 66 14.55 -8.50 -14.56
N ARG A 67 14.39 -8.66 -15.88
CA ARG A 67 14.05 -9.93 -16.51
C ARG A 67 15.09 -11.04 -16.32
N LYS A 68 16.33 -10.68 -16.00
CA LYS A 68 17.48 -11.60 -15.93
C LYS A 68 17.47 -12.48 -14.67
N SER A 69 16.82 -12.03 -13.59
CA SER A 69 16.82 -12.72 -12.28
C SER A 69 15.63 -12.31 -11.41
N PRO A 70 14.38 -12.56 -11.84
CA PRO A 70 13.19 -12.04 -11.15
C PRO A 70 13.02 -12.58 -9.72
N GLY A 71 13.42 -13.84 -9.47
CA GLY A 71 13.26 -14.48 -8.16
C GLY A 71 14.02 -13.80 -7.02
N TYR A 72 15.27 -13.38 -7.26
CA TYR A 72 16.09 -12.70 -6.25
C TYR A 72 15.50 -11.36 -5.83
N ILE A 73 14.91 -10.64 -6.77
CA ILE A 73 14.34 -9.32 -6.50
C ILE A 73 13.00 -9.45 -5.78
N ILE A 74 12.19 -10.44 -6.14
CA ILE A 74 10.97 -10.77 -5.40
C ILE A 74 11.33 -11.10 -3.94
N ALA A 75 12.33 -11.96 -3.71
CA ALA A 75 12.78 -12.31 -2.37
C ALA A 75 13.25 -11.08 -1.57
N PHE A 76 13.97 -10.15 -2.21
CA PHE A 76 14.40 -8.91 -1.59
C PHE A 76 13.23 -7.98 -1.24
N LEU A 77 12.22 -7.88 -2.12
CA LEU A 77 11.01 -7.09 -1.88
C LEU A 77 10.17 -7.67 -0.73
N GLU A 78 10.02 -8.99 -0.67
CA GLU A 78 9.35 -9.68 0.44
C GLU A 78 10.10 -9.48 1.76
N PHE A 79 11.43 -9.50 1.73
CA PHE A 79 12.25 -9.19 2.90
C PHE A 79 12.03 -7.75 3.40
N LEU A 80 12.01 -6.76 2.49
CA LEU A 80 11.71 -5.37 2.82
C LEU A 80 10.30 -5.21 3.39
N TRP A 81 9.30 -5.88 2.80
CA TRP A 81 7.93 -5.85 3.28
C TRP A 81 7.80 -6.46 4.68
N GLY A 82 8.36 -7.64 4.89
CA GLY A 82 8.33 -8.35 6.17
C GLY A 82 9.03 -7.57 7.28
N SER A 83 10.25 -7.08 7.02
CA SER A 83 11.01 -6.28 7.99
C SER A 83 10.30 -4.97 8.33
N GLY A 84 9.74 -4.26 7.33
CA GLY A 84 8.96 -3.05 7.55
C GLY A 84 7.71 -3.29 8.41
N THR A 85 7.02 -4.41 8.18
CA THR A 85 5.84 -4.79 8.99
C THR A 85 6.24 -5.13 10.42
N MET A 86 7.34 -5.85 10.63
CA MET A 86 7.83 -6.17 11.97
C MET A 86 8.23 -4.92 12.75
N VAL A 87 8.96 -4.00 12.12
CA VAL A 87 9.32 -2.72 12.73
C VAL A 87 8.03 -1.96 13.06
N GLY A 88 7.12 -1.83 12.10
CA GLY A 88 5.85 -1.12 12.29
C GLY A 88 4.93 -1.69 13.36
N ALA A 89 5.01 -2.98 13.67
CA ALA A 89 4.25 -3.61 14.76
C ALA A 89 4.93 -3.48 16.13
N ALA A 90 6.24 -3.22 16.15
CA ALA A 90 7.02 -3.10 17.38
C ALA A 90 7.00 -1.68 17.97
N ILE A 91 6.71 -0.67 17.15
CA ILE A 91 6.40 0.72 17.54
C ILE A 91 4.91 0.90 17.76
#